data_AF-F7ZIG2-F1
#
_entry.id   AF-F7ZIG2-F1
#
_cell.length_a   1.000
_cell.length_b   1.000
_cell.length_c   1.000
_cell.angle_alpha   90.00
_cell.angle_beta   90.00
_cell.angle_gamma   90.00
#
_symmetry.space_group_name_H-M   'P 1'
#
loop_
_entity.id
_entity.type
_entity.pdbx_description
1 polymer ?
#
loop_
_entity_poly.entity_id
_entity_poly.type
_entity_poly.pdbx_seq_one_letter_code
_entity_poly.pdbx_strand_id
1 'polypeptide(L)'
;MRTKTLITAVGVALAACTTVIEERITTGVYQGEEYEIRTRTLQGRNGPFEHSSAVFKGATLVCRIDSPGDCEKAAQHLINGYDDRGFNG
;
A
#
# COMPACT_ATOMS: atom_id res chain seq x y z
N MET A 1 -20.97 44.77 7.41
CA MET A 1 -21.14 43.98 6.18
C MET A 1 -20.73 42.54 6.49
N ARG A 2 -21.68 41.60 6.46
CA ARG A 2 -21.44 40.18 6.79
C ARG A 2 -21.26 39.41 5.48
N THR A 3 -20.02 39.05 5.15
CA THR A 3 -19.70 38.31 3.92
C THR A 3 -20.10 36.86 4.12
N LYS A 4 -21.23 36.50 3.49
CA LYS A 4 -21.78 35.15 3.42
C LYS A 4 -21.21 34.52 2.16
N THR A 5 -20.13 33.75 2.28
CA THR A 5 -19.59 32.99 1.14
C THR A 5 -20.14 31.58 1.18
N LEU A 6 -21.04 31.30 0.24
CA LEU A 6 -21.62 29.99 -0.03
C LEU A 6 -20.72 29.19 -0.99
N ILE A 7 -20.37 27.99 -0.56
CA ILE A 7 -20.33 26.70 -1.27
C ILE A 7 -19.56 26.62 -2.60
N THR A 8 -18.55 25.74 -2.63
CA THR A 8 -18.48 24.72 -3.70
C THR A 8 -17.83 23.46 -3.12
N ALA A 9 -18.67 22.52 -2.69
CA ALA A 9 -18.23 21.16 -2.39
C ALA A 9 -17.79 20.54 -3.71
N VAL A 10 -16.47 20.45 -3.93
CA VAL A 10 -15.89 19.69 -5.02
C VAL A 10 -16.17 18.23 -4.70
N GLY A 11 -17.25 17.69 -5.25
CA GLY A 11 -17.52 16.27 -5.30
C GLY A 11 -16.45 15.62 -6.16
N VAL A 12 -15.36 15.20 -5.54
CA VAL A 12 -14.37 14.34 -6.20
C VAL A 12 -15.05 13.00 -6.39
N ALA A 13 -15.42 12.70 -7.63
CA ALA A 13 -15.82 11.37 -8.05
C ALA A 13 -14.58 10.46 -7.96
N LEU A 14 -14.36 9.83 -6.79
CA LEU A 14 -13.35 8.78 -6.65
C LEU A 14 -13.93 7.49 -7.26
N ALA A 15 -13.36 7.07 -8.38
CA ALA A 15 -13.55 5.75 -8.96
C ALA A 15 -13.30 4.68 -7.88
N ALA A 16 -14.39 4.13 -7.31
CA ALA A 16 -14.44 2.99 -6.39
C ALA A 16 -13.13 2.70 -5.63
N CYS A 17 -12.61 3.70 -4.91
CA CYS A 17 -11.52 3.47 -3.98
C CYS A 17 -12.14 2.68 -2.84
N THR A 18 -11.88 1.36 -2.81
CA THR A 18 -12.22 0.54 -1.66
C THR A 18 -11.75 1.26 -0.40
N THR A 19 -12.66 1.49 0.55
CA THR A 19 -12.34 2.25 1.74
C THR A 19 -11.33 1.45 2.56
N VAL A 20 -10.16 2.04 2.82
CA VAL A 20 -9.21 1.51 3.79
C VAL A 20 -9.79 1.81 5.17
N ILE A 21 -10.18 0.77 5.89
CA ILE A 21 -10.74 0.84 7.24
C ILE A 21 -9.59 0.96 8.25
N GLU A 22 -8.55 0.18 8.05
CA GLU A 22 -7.35 0.16 8.88
C GLU A 22 -6.13 -0.08 7.99
N GLU A 23 -4.99 0.53 8.33
CA GLU A 23 -3.71 0.27 7.69
C GLU A 23 -2.65 0.08 8.78
N ARG A 24 -1.86 -0.98 8.65
CA ARG A 24 -0.66 -1.24 9.43
C ARG A 24 0.53 -1.29 8.48
N ILE A 25 1.58 -0.56 8.83
CA ILE A 25 2.85 -0.56 8.11
C ILE A 25 3.92 -1.14 9.03
N THR A 26 4.69 -2.09 8.52
CA THR A 26 5.84 -2.66 9.19
C THR A 26 7.05 -2.46 8.30
N THR A 27 8.09 -1.82 8.83
CA THR A 27 9.35 -1.63 8.12
C THR A 27 10.32 -2.76 8.42
N GLY A 28 11.11 -3.14 7.44
CA GLY A 28 12.16 -4.14 7.56
C GLY A 28 13.38 -3.74 6.76
N VAL A 29 14.52 -4.37 7.05
CA VAL A 29 15.77 -4.14 6.33
C VAL A 29 16.26 -5.47 5.77
N TYR A 30 16.62 -5.50 4.49
CA TYR A 30 17.22 -6.66 3.83
C TYR A 30 18.33 -6.20 2.90
N GLN A 31 19.53 -6.77 3.05
CA GLN A 31 20.74 -6.36 2.31
C GLN A 31 21.08 -4.85 2.41
N GLY A 32 20.71 -4.21 3.52
CA GLY A 32 20.93 -2.77 3.72
C GLY A 32 19.85 -1.88 3.08
N GLU A 33 18.88 -2.46 2.38
CA GLU A 33 17.75 -1.78 1.78
C GLU A 33 16.53 -1.87 2.70
N GLU A 34 15.86 -0.73 2.91
CA GLU A 34 14.62 -0.66 3.68
C GLU A 34 13.41 -0.99 2.80
N TYR A 35 12.51 -1.83 3.31
CA TYR A 35 11.25 -2.16 2.67
C TYR A 35 10.09 -2.02 3.65
N GLU A 36 8.88 -1.89 3.11
CA GLU A 36 7.65 -1.81 3.90
C GLU A 36 6.75 -3.01 3.60
N ILE A 37 6.18 -3.61 4.62
CA ILE A 37 5.01 -4.49 4.51
C ILE A 37 3.80 -3.67 4.94
N ARG A 38 2.84 -3.53 4.04
CA ARG A 38 1.57 -2.83 4.28
C ARG A 38 0.46 -3.84 4.36
N THR A 39 -0.23 -3.88 5.49
CA THR A 39 -1.45 -4.67 5.70
C THR A 39 -2.62 -3.70 5.84
N ARG A 40 -3.64 -3.88 5.00
CA ARG A 40 -4.82 -3.01 4.94
C ARG A 40 -6.07 -3.83 5.14
N THR A 41 -6.96 -3.35 6.00
CA THR A 41 -8.34 -3.83 6.08
C THR A 41 -9.17 -2.99 5.13
N LEU A 42 -9.74 -3.61 4.11
CA LEU A 42 -10.46 -2.97 3.03
C LEU A 42 -11.96 -3.31 3.12
N GLN A 43 -12.83 -2.32 2.92
CA GLN A 43 -14.27 -2.58 2.85
C GLN A 43 -14.65 -3.22 1.51
N GLY A 44 -14.86 -4.53 1.51
CA GLY A 44 -15.38 -5.28 0.37
C GLY A 44 -16.91 -5.30 0.31
N ARG A 45 -17.44 -5.82 -0.81
CA ARG A 45 -18.88 -6.03 -1.02
C ARG A 45 -19.50 -6.98 0.02
N ASN A 46 -18.73 -7.95 0.51
CA ASN A 46 -19.19 -8.98 1.45
C ASN A 46 -18.70 -8.75 2.89
N GLY A 47 -18.21 -7.54 3.20
CA GLY A 47 -17.59 -7.21 4.49
C GLY A 47 -16.12 -6.81 4.37
N PRO A 48 -15.49 -6.45 5.49
CA PRO A 48 -14.07 -6.13 5.53
C PRO A 48 -13.22 -7.36 5.18
N PHE A 49 -12.15 -7.15 4.42
CA PHE A 49 -11.14 -8.18 4.16
C PHE A 49 -9.75 -7.57 4.27
N GLU A 50 -8.78 -8.38 4.68
CA GLU A 50 -7.41 -7.92 4.80
C GLU A 50 -6.61 -8.17 3.52
N HIS A 51 -5.70 -7.26 3.22
CA HIS A 51 -4.83 -7.30 2.08
C HIS A 51 -3.43 -6.90 2.52
N SER A 52 -2.45 -7.77 2.30
CA SER A 52 -1.05 -7.49 2.59
C SER A 52 -0.21 -7.36 1.32
N SER A 53 0.73 -6.42 1.32
CA SER A 53 1.64 -6.17 0.21
C SER A 53 3.00 -5.72 0.70
N ALA A 54 4.07 -6.23 0.08
CA ALA A 54 5.41 -5.70 0.23
C ALA A 54 5.61 -4.51 -0.73
N VAL A 55 6.29 -3.47 -0.27
CA VAL A 55 6.58 -2.24 -1.01
C VAL A 55 8.06 -1.94 -0.92
N PHE A 56 8.70 -1.68 -2.06
CA PHE A 56 10.10 -1.29 -2.15
C PHE A 56 10.30 -0.32 -3.30
N LYS A 57 10.85 0.88 -3.01
CA LYS A 57 11.14 1.95 -4.00
C LYS A 57 10.00 2.19 -5.02
N GLY A 58 8.75 2.17 -4.54
CA GLY A 58 7.55 2.39 -5.36
C GLY A 58 7.01 1.14 -6.07
N ALA A 59 7.76 0.03 -6.12
CA ALA A 59 7.23 -1.26 -6.55
C ALA A 59 6.40 -1.90 -5.42
N THR A 60 5.33 -2.60 -5.77
CA THR A 60 4.44 -3.27 -4.82
C THR A 60 4.17 -4.69 -5.26
N LEU A 61 4.27 -5.65 -4.34
CA LEU A 61 3.92 -7.05 -4.58
C LEU A 61 2.95 -7.55 -3.52
N VAL A 62 1.82 -8.10 -3.96
CA VAL A 62 0.79 -8.66 -3.07
C VAL A 62 1.30 -9.96 -2.46
N CYS A 63 1.13 -10.13 -1.16
CA CYS A 63 1.54 -11.31 -0.42
C CYS A 63 0.37 -11.86 0.42
N ARG A 64 0.48 -13.13 0.81
CA ARG A 64 -0.52 -13.78 1.67
C ARG A 64 -0.34 -13.31 3.11
N ILE A 65 -1.42 -12.85 3.71
CA ILE A 65 -1.41 -12.35 5.09
C ILE A 65 -1.14 -13.46 6.11
N ASP A 66 -1.62 -14.67 5.85
CA ASP A 66 -1.50 -15.82 6.77
C ASP A 66 -0.08 -16.42 6.82
N SER A 67 0.84 -15.92 5.99
CA SER A 67 2.24 -16.37 5.94
C SER A 67 3.16 -15.14 6.02
N PRO A 68 3.60 -14.74 7.22
CA PRO A 68 4.52 -13.61 7.38
C PRO A 68 5.78 -13.73 6.51
N GLY A 69 6.28 -14.96 6.35
CA GLY A 69 7.42 -15.27 5.49
C GLY A 69 7.15 -15.06 4.00
N ASP A 70 5.89 -15.08 3.53
CA ASP A 70 5.56 -14.80 2.13
C ASP A 70 5.73 -13.30 1.81
N CYS A 71 5.37 -12.41 2.75
CA CYS A 71 5.55 -10.96 2.57
C CYS A 71 7.04 -10.55 2.63
N GLU A 72 7.82 -11.17 3.50
CA GLU A 72 9.27 -10.96 3.53
C GLU A 72 9.92 -11.46 2.24
N LYS A 73 9.55 -12.66 1.75
CA LYS A 73 10.04 -13.18 0.45
C LYS A 73 9.63 -12.29 -0.72
N ALA A 74 8.41 -11.74 -0.69
CA ALA A 74 7.94 -10.78 -1.68
C ALA A 74 8.81 -9.52 -1.68
N ALA A 75 9.15 -8.97 -0.51
CA ALA A 75 10.05 -7.84 -0.37
C ALA A 75 11.47 -8.17 -0.88
N GLN A 76 12.01 -9.33 -0.50
CA GLN A 76 13.31 -9.80 -0.97
C GLN A 76 13.34 -9.97 -2.49
N HIS A 77 12.25 -10.46 -3.11
CA HIS A 77 12.14 -10.57 -4.55
C HIS A 77 12.12 -9.20 -5.23
N LEU A 78 11.43 -8.22 -4.64
CA LEU A 78 11.44 -6.84 -5.12
C LEU A 78 12.85 -6.24 -5.03
N ILE A 79 13.56 -6.43 -3.92
CA ILE A 79 14.91 -5.90 -3.71
C ILE A 79 15.90 -6.53 -4.70
N ASN A 80 15.98 -7.86 -4.73
CA ASN A 80 16.88 -8.58 -5.65
C ASN A 80 16.59 -8.23 -7.12
N GLY A 81 15.31 -8.14 -7.49
CA GLY A 81 14.91 -7.77 -8.84
C GLY A 81 15.10 -6.29 -9.17
N TYR A 82 15.23 -5.41 -8.18
CA TYR A 82 15.53 -3.99 -8.38
C TYR A 82 17.02 -3.78 -8.69
N ASP A 83 17.90 -4.49 -7.98
CA ASP A 83 19.35 -4.46 -8.22
C ASP A 83 19.69 -5.00 -9.61
N ASP A 84 19.03 -6.08 -10.05
CA ASP A 84 19.25 -6.67 -11.37
C ASP A 84 18.71 -5.81 -12.52
N ARG A 85 17.70 -4.97 -12.28
CA ARG A 85 17.02 -4.20 -13.33
C ARG A 85 17.50 -2.77 -13.48
N GLY A 86 18.40 -2.30 -12.61
CA GLY A 86 19.01 -0.97 -12.68
C GLY A 86 18.05 0.06 -13.26
N PHE A 87 17.01 0.42 -12.50
CA PHE A 87 15.97 1.36 -12.95
C PHE A 87 16.65 2.66 -13.40
N ASN A 88 16.86 2.81 -14.71
CA ASN A 88 17.17 4.07 -15.36
C ASN A 88 15.88 4.89 -15.29
N GLY A 89 15.70 5.58 -14.16
CA GLY A 89 14.77 6.70 -14.02
C GLY A 89 15.53 8.00 -14.21
#